data_AF-A0A921N9Q6-F1
#
_entry.id   AF-A0A921N9Q6-F1
#
_cell.length_a   1.000
_cell.length_b   1.000
_cell.length_c   1.000
_cell.angle_alpha   90.00
_cell.angle_beta   90.00
_cell.angle_gamma   90.00
#
_symmetry.space_group_name_H-M   'P 1'
#
loop_
_entity.id
_entity.type
_entity.pdbx_description
1 polymer ?
#
loop_
_entity_poly.entity_id
_entity_poly.type
_entity_poly.pdbx_seq_one_letter_code
_entity_poly.pdbx_strand_id
1 'polypeptide(L)'
;MLLQYDLNLYEQYQAMQQPSVEQAITSIAIHTTPTDVKAIMGATILPQQFLVSEEEAANYIFSEARKHWGRLPEALHDMLASQFIKVEVIHEALDDFFYTAQGKARFLAYLRQHQTMTLSQLLQLLFQRTIDLPMLSLQQIHLYPVANKYIVHFIYKEQNIFWYALLYKKIYSLFIHEPLATMPKITGMLKQLNLAKKISYAHVDNFTAIYSEQLKQLVAFIATYNPLSNALKQLELGVLFILAQHKVHNGEWIIKKIKALRLWNTSEHVLTKTEKVALRYVLLQVHATRKEFGKVISNAHYLLTDECLNNYAVKIMLTYEEVLPTFSPTTHTLIKRYDKNYMEQLYYYYFEALVALKKYQEALHVLKLDPLASTTLLFRIIHKEENNKALDQWQSYQLPPLDVHIQQQSMHYINQMVKIFDSTTYKGLARRLKQLSDKVKETQIKKV
;
A
#
# COMPACT_ATOMS: atom_id res chain seq x y z
N MET A 1 9.38 16.75 -23.89
CA MET A 1 8.83 16.14 -25.13
C MET A 1 8.28 14.78 -24.75
N LEU A 2 7.06 14.44 -25.16
CA LEU A 2 6.44 13.14 -24.89
C LEU A 2 6.88 12.08 -25.91
N LEU A 3 6.71 10.80 -25.57
CA LEU A 3 6.83 9.70 -26.54
C LEU A 3 5.80 9.89 -27.65
N GLN A 4 6.19 9.72 -28.91
CA GLN A 4 5.28 9.92 -30.05
C GLN A 4 4.05 9.01 -29.97
N TYR A 5 4.23 7.76 -29.50
CA TYR A 5 3.12 6.84 -29.31
C TYR A 5 2.12 7.36 -28.26
N ASP A 6 2.60 7.90 -27.14
CA ASP A 6 1.74 8.45 -26.08
C ASP A 6 0.96 9.67 -26.57
N LEU A 7 1.61 10.53 -27.37
CA LEU A 7 0.98 11.69 -28.00
C LEU A 7 -0.15 11.25 -28.94
N ASN A 8 0.14 10.34 -29.87
CA ASN A 8 -0.86 9.83 -30.81
C ASN A 8 -2.05 9.21 -30.06
N LEU A 9 -1.79 8.44 -29.00
CA LEU A 9 -2.84 7.80 -28.21
C LEU A 9 -3.68 8.84 -27.45
N TYR A 10 -3.05 9.89 -26.93
CA TYR A 10 -3.74 10.99 -26.27
C TYR A 10 -4.63 11.78 -27.23
N GLU A 11 -4.16 12.06 -28.45
CA GLU A 11 -4.94 12.72 -29.51
C GLU A 11 -6.16 11.89 -29.90
N GLN A 12 -6.00 10.58 -30.06
CA GLN A 12 -7.11 9.67 -30.34
C GLN A 12 -8.11 9.63 -29.18
N TYR A 13 -7.63 9.59 -27.94
CA TYR A 13 -8.49 9.62 -26.75
C TYR A 13 -9.30 10.92 -26.66
N GLN A 14 -8.70 12.07 -26.97
CA GLN A 14 -9.35 13.39 -26.99
C GLN A 14 -10.39 13.51 -28.11
N ALA A 15 -10.16 12.88 -29.26
CA ALA A 15 -11.08 12.93 -30.40
C ALA A 15 -12.36 12.07 -30.20
N MET A 16 -12.40 11.20 -29.19
CA MET A 16 -13.53 10.30 -28.94
C MET A 16 -14.68 11.02 -28.24
N GLN A 17 -15.91 10.78 -28.72
CA GLN A 17 -17.13 11.26 -28.06
C GLN A 17 -17.30 10.67 -26.65
N GLN A 18 -16.88 9.40 -26.47
CA GLN A 18 -16.81 8.73 -25.17
C GLN A 18 -15.37 8.24 -24.95
N PRO A 19 -14.52 9.04 -24.30
CA PRO A 19 -13.09 8.73 -24.17
C PRO A 19 -12.83 7.40 -23.46
N SER A 20 -12.09 6.52 -24.12
CA SER A 20 -11.68 5.24 -23.58
C SER A 20 -10.26 4.89 -24.03
N VAL A 21 -9.36 4.70 -23.07
CA VAL A 21 -7.98 4.29 -23.37
C VAL A 21 -7.94 2.94 -24.09
N GLU A 22 -8.88 2.05 -23.79
CA GLU A 22 -9.00 0.75 -24.46
C GLU A 22 -9.34 0.91 -25.95
N GLN A 23 -10.30 1.78 -26.26
CA GLN A 23 -10.70 2.06 -27.63
C GLN A 23 -9.59 2.80 -28.38
N ALA A 24 -8.92 3.76 -27.72
CA ALA A 24 -7.79 4.49 -28.29
C ALA A 24 -6.61 3.57 -28.61
N ILE A 25 -6.28 2.62 -27.72
CA ILE A 25 -5.27 1.59 -28.02
C ILE A 25 -5.70 0.76 -29.23
N THR A 26 -6.97 0.34 -29.28
CA THR A 26 -7.48 -0.52 -30.35
C THR A 26 -7.49 0.19 -31.70
N SER A 27 -7.77 1.49 -31.76
CA SER A 27 -7.84 2.25 -33.02
C SER A 27 -6.49 2.45 -33.70
N ILE A 28 -5.40 2.49 -32.93
CA ILE A 28 -4.03 2.63 -33.44
C ILE A 28 -3.19 1.36 -33.26
N ALA A 29 -3.83 0.25 -32.91
CA ALA A 29 -3.14 -1.01 -32.68
C ALA A 29 -2.51 -1.51 -33.98
N ILE A 30 -1.23 -1.89 -33.91
CA ILE A 30 -0.51 -2.52 -35.01
C ILE A 30 -0.49 -4.05 -34.92
N HIS A 31 -1.14 -4.59 -33.88
CA HIS A 31 -1.26 -6.03 -33.62
C HIS A 31 -2.63 -6.36 -33.04
N THR A 32 -3.04 -7.62 -33.19
CA THR A 32 -4.21 -8.15 -32.51
C THR A 32 -3.79 -8.78 -31.19
N THR A 33 -4.40 -8.35 -30.08
CA THR A 33 -4.20 -9.02 -28.80
C THR A 33 -4.97 -10.36 -28.82
N PRO A 34 -4.31 -11.51 -28.54
CA PRO A 34 -4.98 -12.82 -28.47
C PRO A 34 -6.19 -12.81 -27.53
N THR A 35 -7.22 -13.58 -27.84
CA THR A 35 -8.50 -13.55 -27.11
C THR A 35 -8.35 -13.90 -25.63
N ASP A 36 -7.53 -14.89 -25.31
CA ASP A 36 -7.22 -15.35 -23.95
C ASP A 36 -6.48 -14.27 -23.16
N VAL A 37 -5.49 -13.59 -23.77
CA VAL A 37 -4.79 -12.45 -23.18
C VAL A 37 -5.73 -11.27 -22.99
N LYS A 38 -6.55 -10.96 -24.01
CA LYS A 38 -7.50 -9.85 -23.98
C LYS A 38 -8.53 -10.03 -22.86
N ALA A 39 -8.91 -11.27 -22.55
CA ALA A 39 -9.85 -11.58 -21.46
C ALA A 39 -9.30 -11.22 -20.06
N ILE A 40 -7.97 -11.16 -19.88
CA ILE A 40 -7.35 -10.84 -18.58
C ILE A 40 -7.58 -9.37 -18.24
N MET A 41 -7.04 -8.45 -19.05
CA MET A 41 -7.03 -7.02 -18.73
C MET A 41 -7.21 -6.13 -19.97
N GLY A 42 -7.73 -6.69 -21.07
CA GLY A 42 -8.00 -5.99 -22.33
C GLY A 42 -6.80 -6.00 -23.29
N ALA A 43 -6.84 -5.07 -24.24
CA ALA A 43 -5.82 -4.88 -25.26
C ALA A 43 -4.45 -4.58 -24.63
N THR A 44 -3.43 -5.10 -25.31
CA THR A 44 -2.02 -4.88 -24.99
C THR A 44 -1.40 -3.90 -25.97
N ILE A 45 -0.28 -3.31 -25.59
CA ILE A 45 0.58 -2.44 -26.40
C ILE A 45 1.90 -3.19 -26.60
N LEU A 46 2.45 -3.21 -27.82
CA LEU A 46 3.73 -3.88 -28.03
C LEU A 46 4.86 -3.10 -27.33
N PRO A 47 5.79 -3.77 -26.62
CA PRO A 47 6.89 -3.11 -25.92
C PRO A 47 7.72 -2.17 -26.81
N GLN A 48 7.88 -2.50 -28.10
CA GLN A 48 8.63 -1.67 -29.05
C GLN A 48 7.99 -0.28 -29.27
N GLN A 49 6.71 -0.09 -28.94
CA GLN A 49 6.01 1.19 -29.11
C GLN A 49 6.25 2.17 -27.96
N PHE A 50 6.75 1.71 -26.80
CA PHE A 50 6.92 2.57 -25.61
C PHE A 50 8.21 2.35 -24.82
N LEU A 51 9.01 1.32 -25.15
CA LEU A 51 10.33 1.14 -24.59
C LEU A 51 11.37 1.93 -25.38
N VAL A 52 12.14 2.75 -24.67
CA VAL A 52 13.16 3.62 -25.25
C VAL A 52 14.55 3.32 -24.72
N SER A 53 15.57 3.75 -25.46
CA SER A 53 16.96 3.66 -25.02
C SER A 53 17.23 4.53 -23.79
N GLU A 54 18.37 4.32 -23.14
CA GLU A 54 18.80 5.13 -21.99
C GLU A 54 18.94 6.62 -22.34
N GLU A 55 19.50 6.92 -23.52
CA GLU A 55 19.71 8.28 -23.98
C GLU A 55 18.38 8.99 -24.25
N GLU A 56 17.47 8.32 -24.96
CA GLU A 56 16.12 8.83 -25.20
C GLU A 56 15.37 9.06 -23.89
N ALA A 57 15.40 8.08 -22.98
CA ALA A 57 14.78 8.21 -21.66
C ALA A 57 15.30 9.44 -20.92
N ALA A 58 16.62 9.62 -20.91
CA ALA A 58 17.27 10.77 -20.29
C ALA A 58 16.84 12.10 -20.91
N ASN A 59 16.73 12.16 -22.23
CA ASN A 59 16.33 13.37 -22.94
C ASN A 59 14.86 13.71 -22.70
N TYR A 60 13.95 12.72 -22.77
CA TYR A 60 12.53 12.94 -22.49
C TYR A 60 12.28 13.42 -21.07
N ILE A 61 12.83 12.70 -20.09
CA ILE A 61 12.63 13.00 -18.67
C ILE A 61 13.14 14.39 -18.34
N PHE A 62 14.36 14.72 -18.77
CA PHE A 62 14.98 16.01 -18.42
C PHE A 62 14.31 17.18 -19.16
N SER A 63 13.95 17.00 -20.44
CA SER A 63 13.19 17.99 -21.20
C SER A 63 11.83 18.28 -20.57
N GLU A 64 11.08 17.24 -20.20
CA GLU A 64 9.73 17.39 -19.65
C GLU A 64 9.76 17.95 -18.23
N ALA A 65 10.68 17.47 -17.39
CA ALA A 65 10.90 18.01 -16.06
C ALA A 65 11.29 19.49 -16.11
N ARG A 66 12.26 19.87 -16.95
CA ARG A 66 12.67 21.27 -17.08
C ARG A 66 11.52 22.17 -17.54
N LYS A 67 10.72 21.71 -18.51
CA LYS A 67 9.55 22.45 -19.02
C LYS A 67 8.52 22.73 -17.94
N HIS A 68 8.23 21.75 -17.08
CA HIS A 68 7.13 21.84 -16.11
C HIS A 68 7.55 22.23 -14.69
N TRP A 69 8.81 21.96 -14.32
CA TRP A 69 9.33 22.14 -12.97
C TRP A 69 10.48 23.15 -12.90
N GLY A 70 11.10 23.53 -14.02
CA GLY A 70 12.25 24.44 -14.03
C GLY A 70 11.91 25.85 -13.53
N ARG A 71 10.67 26.31 -13.71
CA ARG A 71 10.18 27.59 -13.17
C ARG A 71 8.85 27.39 -12.48
N LEU A 72 8.82 27.73 -11.19
CA LEU A 72 7.62 27.58 -10.36
C LEU A 72 6.56 28.62 -10.73
N PRO A 73 5.29 28.23 -10.90
CA PRO A 73 4.18 29.17 -11.14
C PRO A 73 4.08 30.22 -10.03
N GLU A 74 3.71 31.46 -10.40
CA GLU A 74 3.51 32.57 -9.46
C GLU A 74 2.54 32.22 -8.32
N ALA A 75 1.52 31.41 -8.60
CA ALA A 75 0.57 30.94 -7.59
C ALA A 75 1.20 30.13 -6.43
N LEU A 76 2.45 29.67 -6.56
CA LEU A 76 3.19 29.00 -5.49
C LEU A 76 4.05 29.95 -4.65
N HIS A 77 4.26 31.19 -5.11
CA HIS A 77 5.25 32.08 -4.51
C HIS A 77 4.83 32.51 -3.11
N ASP A 78 3.57 32.89 -2.93
CA ASP A 78 3.00 33.25 -1.62
C ASP A 78 3.05 32.08 -0.64
N MET A 79 2.80 30.86 -1.12
CA MET A 79 2.88 29.64 -0.31
C MET A 79 4.31 29.40 0.17
N LEU A 80 5.30 29.51 -0.72
CA LEU A 80 6.71 29.32 -0.39
C LEU A 80 7.21 30.41 0.56
N ALA A 81 6.80 31.66 0.33
CA ALA A 81 7.07 32.78 1.22
C ALA A 81 6.53 32.53 2.64
N SER A 82 5.31 31.98 2.77
CA SER A 82 4.74 31.60 4.07
C SER A 82 5.51 30.48 4.80
N GLN A 83 6.30 29.69 4.07
CA GLN A 83 7.20 28.67 4.61
C GLN A 83 8.64 29.18 4.84
N PHE A 84 8.84 30.50 4.75
CA PHE A 84 10.13 31.20 4.79
C PHE A 84 11.11 30.74 3.71
N ILE A 85 10.60 30.34 2.54
CA ILE A 85 11.40 29.92 1.39
C ILE A 85 11.35 31.01 0.33
N LYS A 86 12.52 31.55 -0.02
CA LYS A 86 12.66 32.51 -1.13
C LYS A 86 12.58 31.77 -2.47
N VAL A 87 11.68 32.20 -3.34
CA VAL A 87 11.43 31.55 -4.63
C VAL A 87 12.63 31.69 -5.57
N GLU A 88 13.34 32.81 -5.48
CA GLU A 88 14.54 33.11 -6.27
C GLU A 88 15.61 32.06 -6.02
N VAL A 89 15.82 31.68 -4.75
CA VAL A 89 16.76 30.62 -4.35
C VAL A 89 16.36 29.26 -4.94
N ILE A 90 15.06 28.98 -5.02
CA ILE A 90 14.60 27.75 -5.68
C ILE A 90 14.86 27.80 -7.18
N HIS A 91 14.54 28.92 -7.84
CA HIS A 91 14.75 29.06 -9.28
C HIS A 91 16.23 28.98 -9.66
N GLU A 92 17.12 29.62 -8.91
CA GLU A 92 18.57 29.53 -9.11
C GLU A 92 19.06 28.07 -9.01
N ALA A 93 18.65 27.35 -7.96
CA ALA A 93 19.03 25.95 -7.79
C ALA A 93 18.46 25.02 -8.87
N LEU A 94 17.23 25.28 -9.33
CA LEU A 94 16.60 24.52 -10.42
C LEU A 94 17.30 24.80 -11.75
N ASP A 95 17.68 26.04 -12.02
CA ASP A 95 18.46 26.39 -13.21
C ASP A 95 19.81 25.65 -13.15
N ASP A 96 20.60 25.80 -12.08
CA ASP A 96 21.88 25.11 -11.93
C ASP A 96 21.75 23.58 -12.11
N PHE A 97 20.68 23.01 -11.58
CA PHE A 97 20.41 21.59 -11.73
C PHE A 97 20.03 21.21 -13.17
N PHE A 98 19.14 21.96 -13.83
CA PHE A 98 18.66 21.64 -15.18
C PHE A 98 19.61 22.10 -16.30
N TYR A 99 20.64 22.91 -16.03
CA TYR A 99 21.63 23.35 -17.02
C TYR A 99 22.99 22.64 -16.90
N THR A 100 23.17 21.73 -15.93
CA THR A 100 24.43 20.98 -15.75
C THR A 100 24.33 19.49 -16.10
N ALA A 101 25.40 18.93 -16.67
CA ALA A 101 25.51 17.50 -16.92
C ALA A 101 25.42 16.68 -15.62
N GLN A 102 25.97 17.21 -14.53
CA GLN A 102 25.91 16.60 -13.20
C GLN A 102 24.47 16.53 -12.69
N GLY A 103 23.67 17.58 -12.86
CA GLY A 103 22.25 17.58 -12.49
C GLY A 103 21.47 16.51 -13.24
N LYS A 104 21.66 16.40 -14.57
CA LYS A 104 21.06 15.33 -15.39
C LYS A 104 21.44 13.93 -14.89
N ALA A 105 22.72 13.70 -14.57
CA ALA A 105 23.18 12.42 -14.04
C ALA A 105 22.57 12.08 -12.67
N ARG A 106 22.52 13.06 -11.75
CA ARG A 106 21.88 12.90 -10.42
C ARG A 106 20.38 12.63 -10.53
N PHE A 107 19.69 13.32 -11.45
CA PHE A 107 18.26 13.13 -11.71
C PHE A 107 17.94 11.70 -12.12
N LEU A 108 18.72 11.16 -13.07
CA LEU A 108 18.57 9.80 -13.54
C LEU A 108 18.93 8.75 -12.49
N ALA A 109 20.00 8.97 -11.73
CA ALA A 109 20.40 8.08 -10.65
C ALA A 109 19.27 7.94 -9.61
N TYR A 110 18.66 9.06 -9.22
CA TYR A 110 17.51 9.05 -8.32
C TYR A 110 16.34 8.25 -8.91
N LEU A 111 15.96 8.53 -10.15
CA LEU A 111 14.85 7.82 -10.81
C LEU A 111 15.11 6.33 -10.98
N ARG A 112 16.35 5.89 -11.21
CA ARG A 112 16.70 4.45 -11.25
C ARG A 112 16.52 3.76 -9.91
N GLN A 113 16.87 4.47 -8.83
CA GLN A 113 16.76 3.95 -7.48
C GLN A 113 15.29 3.88 -7.03
N HIS A 114 14.58 5.01 -7.16
CA HIS A 114 13.24 5.20 -6.61
C HIS A 114 12.10 4.91 -7.58
N GLN A 115 12.38 4.72 -8.87
CA GLN A 115 11.46 4.51 -10.01
C GLN A 115 10.46 5.64 -10.29
N THR A 116 10.29 6.57 -9.35
CA THR A 116 9.38 7.69 -9.48
C THR A 116 10.01 8.97 -8.94
N MET A 117 9.63 10.11 -9.50
CA MET A 117 9.99 11.41 -8.96
C MET A 117 8.82 12.41 -9.08
N THR A 118 8.63 13.21 -8.04
CA THR A 118 7.77 14.41 -8.02
C THR A 118 8.63 15.67 -7.81
N LEU A 119 8.05 16.86 -8.00
CA LEU A 119 8.79 18.10 -7.74
C LEU A 119 9.20 18.23 -6.28
N SER A 120 8.35 17.87 -5.31
CA SER A 120 8.72 17.87 -3.90
C SER A 120 9.94 17.00 -3.61
N GLN A 121 10.06 15.84 -4.28
CA GLN A 121 11.23 14.96 -4.16
C GLN A 121 12.47 15.57 -4.83
N LEU A 122 12.33 16.25 -5.96
CA LEU A 122 13.42 17.00 -6.58
C LEU A 122 13.91 18.13 -5.67
N LEU A 123 13.00 18.93 -5.11
CA LEU A 123 13.39 19.98 -4.17
C LEU A 123 14.04 19.39 -2.90
N GLN A 124 13.55 18.27 -2.39
CA GLN A 124 14.20 17.56 -1.30
C GLN A 124 15.62 17.10 -1.67
N LEU A 125 15.85 16.66 -2.90
CA LEU A 125 17.18 16.28 -3.40
C LEU A 125 18.13 17.49 -3.47
N LEU A 126 17.62 18.68 -3.77
CA LEU A 126 18.40 19.91 -3.87
C LEU A 126 18.69 20.55 -2.51
N PHE A 127 17.67 20.62 -1.64
CA PHE A 127 17.71 21.39 -0.40
C PHE A 127 17.84 20.55 0.87
N GLN A 128 17.78 19.22 0.75
CA GLN A 128 17.80 18.27 1.89
C GLN A 128 16.69 18.53 2.93
N ARG A 129 15.60 19.18 2.49
CA ARG A 129 14.41 19.51 3.29
C ARG A 129 13.14 19.12 2.53
N THR A 130 12.15 18.62 3.25
CA THR A 130 10.81 18.38 2.68
C THR A 130 10.12 19.70 2.41
N ILE A 131 9.64 19.87 1.17
CA ILE A 131 8.84 21.02 0.74
C ILE A 131 7.55 20.45 0.14
N ASP A 132 6.46 20.62 0.87
CA ASP A 132 5.14 20.16 0.43
C ASP A 132 4.56 21.17 -0.55
N LEU A 133 4.23 20.67 -1.75
CA LEU A 133 3.67 21.45 -2.84
C LEU A 133 2.28 20.92 -3.23
N PRO A 134 1.39 21.79 -3.71
CA PRO A 134 0.12 21.36 -4.28
C PRO A 134 0.34 20.63 -5.60
N MET A 135 -0.71 20.00 -6.14
CA MET A 135 -0.63 19.30 -7.43
C MET A 135 -0.37 20.27 -8.60
N LEU A 136 0.78 20.08 -9.26
CA LEU A 136 1.22 20.84 -10.42
C LEU A 136 0.85 20.18 -11.75
N SER A 137 1.13 20.86 -12.86
CA SER A 137 0.80 20.39 -14.22
C SER A 137 1.42 19.02 -14.52
N LEU A 138 2.72 18.86 -14.30
CA LEU A 138 3.38 17.55 -14.23
C LEU A 138 3.45 17.12 -12.77
N GLN A 139 2.76 16.04 -12.43
CA GLN A 139 2.67 15.54 -11.06
C GLN A 139 3.80 14.57 -10.74
N GLN A 140 4.09 13.65 -11.67
CA GLN A 140 5.00 12.55 -11.40
C GLN A 140 5.65 12.02 -12.68
N ILE A 141 6.91 11.63 -12.57
CA ILE A 141 7.68 10.95 -13.62
C ILE A 141 7.93 9.52 -13.15
N HIS A 142 7.75 8.55 -14.04
CA HIS A 142 8.05 7.14 -13.81
C HIS A 142 9.18 6.69 -14.73
N LEU A 143 10.14 5.95 -14.17
CA LEU A 143 11.23 5.32 -14.89
C LEU A 143 11.39 3.87 -14.44
N TYR A 144 11.25 2.95 -15.38
CA TYR A 144 11.45 1.52 -15.10
C TYR A 144 12.43 0.89 -16.09
N PRO A 145 13.54 0.30 -15.63
CA PRO A 145 14.43 -0.46 -16.50
C PRO A 145 13.78 -1.79 -16.93
N VAL A 146 13.96 -2.13 -18.21
CA VAL A 146 13.55 -3.40 -18.85
C VAL A 146 14.68 -3.84 -19.77
N ALA A 147 15.45 -4.85 -19.37
CA ALA A 147 16.72 -5.23 -20.01
C ALA A 147 17.64 -3.99 -20.21
N ASN A 148 17.91 -3.62 -21.46
CA ASN A 148 18.73 -2.47 -21.86
C ASN A 148 17.89 -1.25 -22.28
N LYS A 149 16.59 -1.26 -22.02
CA LYS A 149 15.64 -0.18 -22.34
C LYS A 149 14.90 0.30 -21.09
N TYR A 150 14.06 1.31 -21.28
CA TYR A 150 13.31 1.94 -20.21
C TYR A 150 11.85 2.20 -20.61
N ILE A 151 10.95 2.01 -19.67
CA ILE A 151 9.67 2.73 -19.68
C ILE A 151 9.92 4.13 -19.15
N VAL A 152 9.51 5.13 -19.91
CA VAL A 152 9.31 6.49 -19.40
C VAL A 152 7.83 6.80 -19.45
N HIS A 153 7.28 7.30 -18.35
CA HIS A 153 5.88 7.70 -18.29
C HIS A 153 5.67 8.91 -17.41
N PHE A 154 4.79 9.81 -17.83
CA PHE A 154 4.49 11.07 -17.17
C PHE A 154 3.03 11.09 -16.72
N ILE A 155 2.80 11.53 -15.48
CA ILE A 155 1.45 11.77 -14.96
C ILE A 155 1.23 13.28 -14.92
N TYR A 156 0.26 13.74 -15.71
CA TYR A 156 -0.17 15.13 -15.69
C TYR A 156 -1.44 15.31 -14.86
N LYS A 157 -1.64 16.53 -14.36
CA LYS A 157 -2.88 16.95 -13.70
C LYS A 157 -4.05 16.98 -14.67
N GLU A 158 -3.81 17.47 -15.87
CA GLU A 158 -4.82 17.47 -16.93
C GLU A 158 -5.02 16.04 -17.45
N GLN A 159 -6.28 15.63 -17.62
CA GLN A 159 -6.67 14.27 -18.03
C GLN A 159 -5.96 13.18 -17.20
N ASN A 160 -5.85 13.39 -15.89
CA ASN A 160 -5.10 12.51 -14.98
C ASN A 160 -5.48 11.02 -15.09
N ILE A 161 -6.78 10.73 -15.24
CA ILE A 161 -7.32 9.37 -15.42
C ILE A 161 -6.70 8.68 -16.64
N PHE A 162 -6.55 9.40 -17.75
CA PHE A 162 -5.92 8.88 -18.97
C PHE A 162 -4.48 8.46 -18.71
N TRP A 163 -3.67 9.33 -18.09
CA TRP A 163 -2.26 9.06 -17.86
C TRP A 163 -2.04 7.86 -16.94
N TYR A 164 -2.87 7.69 -15.91
CA TYR A 164 -2.83 6.49 -15.09
C TYR A 164 -3.31 5.25 -15.86
N ALA A 165 -4.37 5.34 -16.64
CA ALA A 165 -4.84 4.21 -17.46
C ALA A 165 -3.76 3.76 -18.47
N LEU A 166 -3.04 4.69 -19.09
CA LEU A 166 -1.93 4.38 -20.00
C LEU A 166 -0.74 3.75 -19.26
N LEU A 167 -0.36 4.25 -18.08
CA LEU A 167 0.67 3.63 -17.26
C LEU A 167 0.33 2.18 -16.92
N TYR A 168 -0.90 1.96 -16.45
CA TYR A 168 -1.44 0.63 -16.17
C TYR A 168 -1.32 -0.29 -17.41
N LYS A 169 -1.71 0.20 -18.59
CA LYS A 169 -1.66 -0.56 -19.84
C LYS A 169 -0.24 -0.89 -20.29
N LYS A 170 0.71 0.02 -20.15
CA LYS A 170 2.13 -0.25 -20.45
C LYS A 170 2.70 -1.32 -19.53
N ILE A 171 2.48 -1.22 -18.21
CA ILE A 171 2.99 -2.20 -17.25
C ILE A 171 2.34 -3.58 -17.47
N TYR A 172 1.01 -3.62 -17.65
CA TYR A 172 0.30 -4.85 -17.99
C TYR A 172 0.89 -5.49 -19.26
N SER A 173 1.08 -4.71 -20.32
CA SER A 173 1.59 -5.21 -21.59
C SER A 173 3.01 -5.75 -21.47
N LEU A 174 3.86 -5.13 -20.66
CA LEU A 174 5.18 -5.70 -20.36
C LEU A 174 5.09 -7.07 -19.71
N PHE A 175 4.25 -7.22 -18.69
CA PHE A 175 4.09 -8.51 -18.03
C PHE A 175 3.61 -9.62 -18.97
N ILE A 176 2.88 -9.27 -20.03
CA ILE A 176 2.43 -10.22 -21.05
C ILE A 176 3.54 -10.54 -22.07
N HIS A 177 4.27 -9.53 -22.54
CA HIS A 177 5.14 -9.66 -23.72
C HIS A 177 6.62 -9.92 -23.39
N GLU A 178 7.08 -9.56 -22.21
CA GLU A 178 8.50 -9.61 -21.84
C GLU A 178 8.77 -10.63 -20.72
N PRO A 179 9.89 -11.39 -20.79
CA PRO A 179 10.26 -12.29 -19.71
C PRO A 179 10.49 -11.55 -18.39
N LEU A 180 10.03 -12.09 -17.26
CA LEU A 180 10.18 -11.42 -15.96
C LEU A 180 11.66 -11.17 -15.58
N ALA A 181 12.59 -11.99 -16.09
CA ALA A 181 14.01 -11.83 -15.85
C ALA A 181 14.57 -10.50 -16.40
N THR A 182 13.92 -9.87 -17.37
CA THR A 182 14.32 -8.56 -17.90
C THR A 182 13.88 -7.40 -17.01
N MET A 183 13.04 -7.65 -16.00
CA MET A 183 12.42 -6.63 -15.15
C MET A 183 12.99 -6.69 -13.73
N PRO A 184 14.03 -5.92 -13.38
CA PRO A 184 14.63 -5.97 -12.05
C PRO A 184 13.77 -5.28 -10.95
N LYS A 185 12.73 -4.52 -11.33
CA LYS A 185 11.89 -3.71 -10.42
C LYS A 185 10.42 -4.14 -10.38
N ILE A 186 10.15 -5.45 -10.44
CA ILE A 186 8.78 -6.02 -10.49
C ILE A 186 7.88 -5.51 -9.38
N THR A 187 8.35 -5.48 -8.13
CA THR A 187 7.52 -5.02 -7.00
C THR A 187 7.08 -3.57 -7.16
N GLY A 188 7.97 -2.71 -7.66
CA GLY A 188 7.66 -1.30 -7.95
C GLY A 188 6.66 -1.15 -9.09
N MET A 189 6.86 -1.89 -10.19
CA MET A 189 5.91 -1.92 -11.32
C MET A 189 4.54 -2.41 -10.87
N LEU A 190 4.47 -3.48 -10.08
CA LEU A 190 3.21 -4.02 -9.58
C LEU A 190 2.47 -3.04 -8.65
N LYS A 191 3.21 -2.33 -7.78
CA LYS A 191 2.64 -1.24 -6.97
C LYS A 191 2.01 -0.17 -7.84
N GLN A 192 2.68 0.24 -8.92
CA GLN A 192 2.11 1.22 -9.84
C GLN A 192 0.95 0.67 -10.67
N LEU A 193 0.99 -0.60 -11.06
CA LEU A 193 -0.15 -1.27 -11.69
C LEU A 193 -1.40 -1.18 -10.80
N ASN A 194 -1.24 -1.49 -9.50
CA ASN A 194 -2.31 -1.41 -8.50
C ASN A 194 -2.85 0.01 -8.34
N LEU A 195 -1.96 0.98 -8.10
CA LEU A 195 -2.32 2.39 -7.93
C LEU A 195 -3.03 2.94 -9.17
N ALA A 196 -2.42 2.75 -10.34
CA ALA A 196 -2.92 3.26 -11.61
C ALA A 196 -4.29 2.67 -11.96
N LYS A 197 -4.50 1.36 -11.73
CA LYS A 197 -5.80 0.72 -11.92
C LYS A 197 -6.84 1.30 -10.96
N LYS A 198 -6.50 1.44 -9.67
CA LYS A 198 -7.42 1.99 -8.66
C LYS A 198 -7.88 3.41 -9.01
N ILE A 199 -6.97 4.26 -9.49
CA ILE A 199 -7.31 5.63 -9.89
C ILE A 199 -8.17 5.64 -11.16
N SER A 200 -7.74 4.91 -12.20
CA SER A 200 -8.40 4.96 -13.51
C SER A 200 -9.77 4.29 -13.56
N TYR A 201 -10.03 3.31 -12.69
CA TYR A 201 -11.27 2.52 -12.66
C TYR A 201 -12.05 2.65 -11.35
N ALA A 202 -11.82 3.73 -10.58
CA ALA A 202 -12.54 3.99 -9.33
C ALA A 202 -14.07 4.04 -9.48
N HIS A 203 -14.55 4.34 -10.69
CA HIS A 203 -15.97 4.43 -11.03
C HIS A 203 -16.63 3.07 -11.33
N VAL A 204 -15.88 1.97 -11.38
CA VAL A 204 -16.41 0.66 -11.74
C VAL A 204 -17.02 -0.04 -10.53
N ASP A 205 -18.29 -0.40 -10.62
CA ASP A 205 -18.96 -1.21 -9.61
C ASP A 205 -18.27 -2.58 -9.44
N ASN A 206 -18.17 -3.04 -8.19
CA ASN A 206 -17.47 -4.29 -7.84
C ASN A 206 -16.00 -4.36 -8.31
N PHE A 207 -15.35 -3.20 -8.52
CA PHE A 207 -13.96 -3.07 -8.94
C PHE A 207 -13.03 -4.07 -8.24
N THR A 208 -13.08 -4.13 -6.90
CA THR A 208 -12.21 -4.98 -6.10
C THR A 208 -12.32 -6.46 -6.48
N ALA A 209 -13.54 -6.96 -6.72
CA ALA A 209 -13.75 -8.37 -7.09
C ALA A 209 -13.24 -8.66 -8.49
N ILE A 210 -13.59 -7.79 -9.46
CA ILE A 210 -13.17 -7.91 -10.86
C ILE A 210 -11.64 -7.88 -10.94
N TYR A 211 -11.03 -6.83 -10.37
CA TYR A 211 -9.60 -6.63 -10.45
C TYR A 211 -8.82 -7.74 -9.73
N SER A 212 -9.33 -8.25 -8.61
CA SER A 212 -8.73 -9.39 -7.92
C SER A 212 -8.71 -10.64 -8.78
N GLU A 213 -9.75 -10.89 -9.58
CA GLU A 213 -9.78 -12.02 -10.50
C GLU A 213 -8.80 -11.82 -11.67
N GLN A 214 -8.75 -10.60 -12.23
CA GLN A 214 -7.79 -10.26 -13.28
C GLN A 214 -6.34 -10.44 -12.82
N LEU A 215 -6.01 -10.07 -11.57
CA LEU A 215 -4.68 -10.29 -11.01
C LEU A 215 -4.32 -11.77 -10.86
N LYS A 216 -5.27 -12.63 -10.47
CA LYS A 216 -5.03 -14.07 -10.40
C LYS A 216 -4.77 -14.65 -11.78
N GLN A 217 -5.56 -14.24 -12.78
CA GLN A 217 -5.40 -14.68 -14.16
C GLN A 217 -4.07 -14.22 -14.74
N LEU A 218 -3.69 -12.96 -14.49
CA LEU A 218 -2.40 -12.39 -14.91
C LEU A 218 -1.23 -13.21 -14.36
N VAL A 219 -1.21 -13.48 -13.05
CA VAL A 219 -0.12 -14.27 -12.45
C VAL A 219 -0.08 -15.71 -12.97
N ALA A 220 -1.25 -16.34 -13.16
CA ALA A 220 -1.33 -17.69 -13.72
C ALA A 220 -0.79 -17.75 -15.15
N PHE A 221 -1.15 -16.76 -15.98
CA PHE A 221 -0.62 -16.60 -17.33
C PHE A 221 0.90 -16.47 -17.31
N ILE A 222 1.43 -15.51 -16.55
CA ILE A 222 2.87 -15.24 -16.50
C ILE A 222 3.66 -16.45 -15.99
N ALA A 223 3.15 -17.14 -14.96
CA ALA A 223 3.77 -18.34 -14.41
C ALA A 223 3.85 -19.51 -15.40
N THR A 224 3.01 -19.53 -16.44
CA THR A 224 3.05 -20.57 -17.49
C THR A 224 4.24 -20.39 -18.43
N TYR A 225 4.67 -19.14 -18.65
CA TYR A 225 5.72 -18.78 -19.61
C TYR A 225 7.05 -18.39 -18.96
N ASN A 226 7.11 -18.33 -17.62
CA ASN A 226 8.32 -17.97 -16.89
C ASN A 226 8.76 -19.12 -15.98
N PRO A 227 10.03 -19.55 -16.05
CA PRO A 227 10.54 -20.56 -15.14
C PRO A 227 10.55 -20.04 -13.69
N LEU A 228 10.63 -20.98 -12.75
CA LEU A 228 10.83 -20.66 -11.35
C LEU A 228 12.07 -19.76 -11.19
N SER A 229 11.86 -18.60 -10.58
CA SER A 229 12.87 -17.56 -10.45
C SER A 229 12.52 -16.62 -9.29
N ASN A 230 13.51 -15.86 -8.82
CA ASN A 230 13.25 -14.79 -7.84
C ASN A 230 12.29 -13.74 -8.40
N ALA A 231 12.34 -13.46 -9.70
CA ALA A 231 11.46 -12.52 -10.37
C ALA A 231 9.99 -12.97 -10.29
N LEU A 232 9.71 -14.23 -10.65
CA LEU A 232 8.37 -14.82 -10.51
C LEU A 232 7.93 -14.85 -9.05
N LYS A 233 8.81 -15.23 -8.11
CA LYS A 233 8.50 -15.19 -6.67
C LYS A 233 8.06 -13.80 -6.21
N GLN A 234 8.77 -12.74 -6.60
CA GLN A 234 8.42 -11.36 -6.22
C GLN A 234 7.07 -10.94 -6.80
N LEU A 235 6.77 -11.31 -8.04
CA LEU A 235 5.46 -11.07 -8.64
C LEU A 235 4.34 -11.77 -7.85
N GLU A 236 4.50 -13.06 -7.57
CA GLU A 236 3.49 -13.85 -6.85
C GLU A 236 3.25 -13.34 -5.43
N LEU A 237 4.32 -13.00 -4.71
CA LEU A 237 4.23 -12.39 -3.38
C LEU A 237 3.53 -11.03 -3.43
N GLY A 238 3.92 -10.17 -4.38
CA GLY A 238 3.31 -8.86 -4.54
C GLY A 238 1.81 -8.95 -4.82
N VAL A 239 1.39 -9.85 -5.71
CA VAL A 239 -0.05 -10.05 -6.00
C VAL A 239 -0.77 -10.63 -4.79
N LEU A 240 -0.17 -11.58 -4.08
CA LEU A 240 -0.74 -12.09 -2.83
C LEU A 240 -0.99 -10.99 -1.81
N PHE A 241 -0.07 -10.04 -1.67
CA PHE A 241 -0.19 -8.94 -0.73
C PHE A 241 -1.28 -7.94 -1.14
N ILE A 242 -1.38 -7.60 -2.43
CA ILE A 242 -2.49 -6.79 -2.95
C ILE A 242 -3.84 -7.48 -2.68
N LEU A 243 -3.97 -8.77 -2.99
CA LEU A 243 -5.20 -9.53 -2.79
C LEU A 243 -5.57 -9.66 -1.29
N ALA A 244 -4.58 -9.73 -0.41
CA ALA A 244 -4.81 -9.73 1.04
C ALA A 244 -5.43 -8.41 1.51
N GLN A 245 -4.95 -7.26 1.01
CA GLN A 245 -5.53 -5.95 1.32
C GLN A 245 -6.98 -5.82 0.88
N HIS A 246 -7.30 -6.35 -0.29
CA HIS A 246 -8.65 -6.33 -0.85
C HIS A 246 -9.66 -7.19 -0.07
N LYS A 247 -9.21 -7.98 0.92
CA LYS A 247 -10.04 -8.89 1.72
C LYS A 247 -10.90 -9.82 0.84
N VAL A 248 -10.31 -10.31 -0.26
CA VAL A 248 -11.01 -11.11 -1.28
C VAL A 248 -11.71 -12.31 -0.63
N HIS A 249 -12.99 -12.49 -0.97
CA HIS A 249 -13.93 -13.45 -0.38
C HIS A 249 -13.28 -14.78 0.03
N ASN A 250 -13.34 -15.07 1.35
CA ASN A 250 -12.86 -16.29 2.02
C ASN A 250 -11.34 -16.55 1.95
N GLY A 251 -10.54 -15.80 1.18
CA GLY A 251 -9.08 -15.92 1.13
C GLY A 251 -8.53 -17.31 0.77
N GLU A 252 -9.35 -18.20 0.18
CA GLU A 252 -8.97 -19.59 -0.09
C GLU A 252 -7.84 -19.68 -1.11
N TRP A 253 -7.90 -18.86 -2.16
CA TRP A 253 -6.84 -18.75 -3.16
C TRP A 253 -5.51 -18.34 -2.52
N ILE A 254 -5.53 -17.36 -1.60
CA ILE A 254 -4.34 -16.91 -0.86
C ILE A 254 -3.75 -18.07 -0.06
N ILE A 255 -4.57 -18.81 0.70
CA ILE A 255 -4.11 -19.97 1.47
C ILE A 255 -3.47 -21.02 0.55
N LYS A 256 -4.13 -21.38 -0.56
CA LYS A 256 -3.61 -22.37 -1.53
C LYS A 256 -2.28 -21.91 -2.13
N LYS A 257 -2.18 -20.65 -2.55
CA LYS A 257 -0.98 -20.10 -3.17
C LYS A 257 0.18 -19.98 -2.17
N ILE A 258 -0.08 -19.57 -0.92
CA ILE A 258 0.95 -19.58 0.14
C ILE A 258 1.46 -21.00 0.41
N LYS A 259 0.58 -22.01 0.39
CA LYS A 259 1.01 -23.42 0.48
C LYS A 259 1.88 -23.82 -0.71
N ALA A 260 1.50 -23.47 -1.92
CA ALA A 260 2.29 -23.75 -3.13
C ALA A 260 3.67 -23.10 -3.09
N LEU A 261 3.77 -21.83 -2.68
CA LEU A 261 5.05 -21.12 -2.51
C LEU A 261 5.95 -21.77 -1.46
N ARG A 262 5.38 -22.37 -0.41
CA ARG A 262 6.17 -23.11 0.59
C ARG A 262 6.75 -24.41 0.05
N LEU A 263 6.17 -24.96 -1.03
CA LEU A 263 6.75 -26.12 -1.71
C LEU A 263 7.97 -25.74 -2.56
N TRP A 264 8.24 -24.44 -2.76
CA TRP A 264 9.46 -23.96 -3.43
C TRP A 264 10.70 -24.02 -2.52
N ASN A 265 10.56 -24.57 -1.30
CA ASN A 265 11.59 -24.70 -0.27
C ASN A 265 12.78 -25.62 -0.63
N THR A 266 12.85 -26.13 -1.85
CA THR A 266 13.90 -27.06 -2.32
C THR A 266 14.84 -26.45 -3.37
N SER A 267 14.88 -25.12 -3.52
CA SER A 267 15.70 -24.42 -4.53
C SER A 267 16.39 -23.14 -4.01
N GLU A 268 17.24 -22.50 -4.81
CA GLU A 268 17.85 -21.17 -4.53
C GLU A 268 16.82 -20.03 -4.34
N HIS A 269 15.53 -20.30 -4.55
CA HIS A 269 14.44 -19.33 -4.51
C HIS A 269 13.59 -19.41 -3.23
N VAL A 270 14.12 -20.02 -2.16
CA VAL A 270 13.44 -20.16 -0.87
C VAL A 270 12.92 -18.81 -0.33
N LEU A 271 11.80 -18.87 0.39
CA LEU A 271 11.26 -17.71 1.10
C LEU A 271 12.23 -17.26 2.20
N THR A 272 12.61 -15.99 2.16
CA THR A 272 13.39 -15.35 3.22
C THR A 272 12.59 -15.30 4.52
N LYS A 273 13.26 -15.09 5.66
CA LYS A 273 12.56 -14.93 6.94
C LYS A 273 11.57 -13.77 6.91
N THR A 274 11.92 -12.64 6.27
CA THR A 274 11.04 -11.49 6.06
C THR A 274 9.77 -11.88 5.30
N GLU A 275 9.91 -12.58 4.18
CA GLU A 275 8.76 -13.06 3.38
C GLU A 275 7.89 -14.03 4.18
N LYS A 276 8.50 -14.96 4.94
CA LYS A 276 7.77 -15.90 5.82
C LYS A 276 6.96 -15.18 6.89
N VAL A 277 7.50 -14.11 7.49
CA VAL A 277 6.79 -13.31 8.50
C VAL A 277 5.64 -12.54 7.87
N ALA A 278 5.86 -11.88 6.73
CA ALA A 278 4.80 -11.20 5.98
C ALA A 278 3.64 -12.15 5.61
N LEU A 279 3.95 -13.32 5.06
CA LEU A 279 2.93 -14.32 4.72
C LEU A 279 2.19 -14.87 5.95
N ARG A 280 2.85 -14.95 7.11
CA ARG A 280 2.20 -15.35 8.37
C ARG A 280 1.23 -14.29 8.86
N TYR A 281 1.57 -13.02 8.70
CA TYR A 281 0.65 -11.91 9.00
C TYR A 281 -0.58 -11.93 8.07
N VAL A 282 -0.38 -12.15 6.76
CA VAL A 282 -1.50 -12.33 5.82
C VAL A 282 -2.38 -13.51 6.20
N LEU A 283 -1.80 -14.66 6.57
CA LEU A 283 -2.56 -15.82 7.02
C LEU A 283 -3.35 -15.54 8.30
N LEU A 284 -2.80 -14.77 9.24
CA LEU A 284 -3.51 -14.33 10.44
C LEU A 284 -4.82 -13.61 10.05
N GLN A 285 -4.73 -12.60 9.16
CA GLN A 285 -5.87 -11.82 8.70
C GLN A 285 -6.92 -12.68 7.96
N VAL A 286 -6.46 -13.54 7.04
CA VAL A 286 -7.34 -14.43 6.28
C VAL A 286 -8.07 -15.40 7.21
N HIS A 287 -7.35 -16.08 8.12
CA HIS A 287 -7.97 -17.01 9.06
C HIS A 287 -8.91 -16.31 10.06
N ALA A 288 -8.63 -15.06 10.43
CA ALA A 288 -9.53 -14.26 11.27
C ALA A 288 -10.84 -13.97 10.54
N THR A 289 -10.78 -13.57 9.26
CA THR A 289 -11.97 -13.35 8.43
C THR A 289 -12.81 -14.61 8.28
N ARG A 290 -12.15 -15.78 8.22
CA ARG A 290 -12.78 -17.10 8.16
C ARG A 290 -13.24 -17.64 9.53
N LYS A 291 -13.00 -16.91 10.62
CA LYS A 291 -13.23 -17.35 12.01
C LYS A 291 -12.56 -18.70 12.34
N GLU A 292 -11.43 -18.99 11.71
CA GLU A 292 -10.63 -20.20 11.96
C GLU A 292 -9.72 -19.98 13.18
N PHE A 293 -10.32 -19.75 14.35
CA PHE A 293 -9.66 -19.22 15.55
C PHE A 293 -8.41 -20.02 16.01
N GLY A 294 -8.41 -21.34 15.86
CA GLY A 294 -7.22 -22.15 16.17
C GLY A 294 -6.01 -21.82 15.30
N LYS A 295 -6.23 -21.52 14.01
CA LYS A 295 -5.17 -21.08 13.10
C LYS A 295 -4.79 -19.63 13.34
N VAL A 296 -5.73 -18.78 13.75
CA VAL A 296 -5.43 -17.39 14.17
C VAL A 296 -4.43 -17.41 15.33
N ILE A 297 -4.71 -18.19 16.38
CA ILE A 297 -3.81 -18.34 17.54
C ILE A 297 -2.44 -18.85 17.10
N SER A 298 -2.38 -19.90 16.28
CA SER A 298 -1.11 -20.46 15.80
C SER A 298 -0.27 -19.44 15.01
N ASN A 299 -0.89 -18.61 14.18
CA ASN A 299 -0.17 -17.55 13.47
C ASN A 299 0.25 -16.42 14.41
N ALA A 300 -0.60 -16.03 15.36
CA ALA A 300 -0.30 -14.99 16.33
C ALA A 300 0.90 -15.38 17.22
N HIS A 301 0.94 -16.62 17.73
CA HIS A 301 2.09 -17.13 18.47
C HIS A 301 3.37 -17.00 17.66
N TYR A 302 3.40 -17.48 16.42
CA TYR A 302 4.59 -17.37 15.57
C TYR A 302 5.05 -15.91 15.36
N LEU A 303 4.11 -14.97 15.23
CA LEU A 303 4.41 -13.57 14.98
C LEU A 303 4.88 -12.84 16.25
N LEU A 304 4.47 -13.30 17.44
CA LEU A 304 4.83 -12.72 18.73
C LEU A 304 6.07 -13.35 19.37
N THR A 305 6.37 -14.63 19.09
CA THR A 305 7.57 -15.31 19.60
C THR A 305 8.82 -14.53 19.21
N ASP A 306 9.68 -14.23 20.18
CA ASP A 306 10.93 -13.47 20.01
C ASP A 306 10.74 -12.16 19.23
N GLU A 307 9.59 -11.50 19.43
CA GLU A 307 9.21 -10.26 18.73
C GLU A 307 9.32 -10.36 17.20
N CYS A 308 9.08 -11.55 16.64
CA CYS A 308 9.33 -11.88 15.24
C CYS A 308 8.72 -10.87 14.26
N LEU A 309 7.47 -10.44 14.44
CA LEU A 309 6.88 -9.43 13.56
C LEU A 309 7.59 -8.07 13.67
N ASN A 310 7.88 -7.60 14.89
CA ASN A 310 8.57 -6.32 15.11
C ASN A 310 9.98 -6.32 14.52
N ASN A 311 10.72 -7.41 14.70
CA ASN A 311 12.08 -7.59 14.18
C ASN A 311 12.17 -7.50 12.65
N TYR A 312 11.07 -7.76 11.92
CA TYR A 312 11.02 -7.68 10.46
C TYR A 312 10.11 -6.57 9.93
N ALA A 313 9.41 -5.82 10.79
CA ALA A 313 8.38 -4.87 10.38
C ALA A 313 8.91 -3.79 9.43
N VAL A 314 10.05 -3.16 9.75
CA VAL A 314 10.66 -2.12 8.90
C VAL A 314 10.99 -2.68 7.51
N LYS A 315 11.60 -3.87 7.45
CA LYS A 315 11.96 -4.49 6.16
C LYS A 315 10.71 -4.89 5.36
N ILE A 316 9.66 -5.36 6.03
CA ILE A 316 8.37 -5.63 5.39
C ILE A 316 7.77 -4.33 4.87
N MET A 317 7.74 -3.24 5.64
CA MET A 317 7.20 -1.95 5.19
C MET A 317 7.98 -1.36 4.00
N LEU A 318 9.30 -1.50 3.98
CA LEU A 318 10.13 -1.02 2.88
C LEU A 318 10.00 -1.85 1.60
N THR A 319 9.79 -3.17 1.73
CA THR A 319 9.79 -4.11 0.58
C THR A 319 8.38 -4.40 0.08
N TYR A 320 7.41 -4.47 1.00
CA TYR A 320 6.02 -4.88 0.82
C TYR A 320 5.11 -3.97 1.64
N GLU A 321 5.18 -2.67 1.39
CA GLU A 321 4.40 -1.62 2.07
C GLU A 321 2.90 -1.98 2.21
N GLU A 322 2.37 -2.74 1.25
CA GLU A 322 0.98 -3.17 1.26
C GLU A 322 0.62 -4.24 2.31
N VAL A 323 1.59 -4.86 2.98
CA VAL A 323 1.33 -5.94 3.95
C VAL A 323 0.93 -5.41 5.33
N LEU A 324 1.60 -4.37 5.80
CA LEU A 324 1.44 -3.84 7.16
C LEU A 324 0.82 -2.45 7.11
N PRO A 325 -0.25 -2.15 7.87
CA PRO A 325 -0.75 -0.79 7.98
C PRO A 325 0.29 0.15 8.61
N THR A 326 0.26 1.42 8.21
CA THR A 326 1.29 2.44 8.49
C THR A 326 1.41 2.82 9.97
N PHE A 327 2.63 2.81 10.47
CA PHE A 327 3.00 3.12 11.85
C PHE A 327 2.59 4.55 12.28
N SER A 328 1.47 4.67 12.98
CA SER A 328 1.23 5.80 13.87
C SER A 328 0.53 5.26 15.12
N PRO A 329 1.28 4.90 16.17
CA PRO A 329 0.68 4.42 17.41
C PRO A 329 -0.11 5.55 18.08
N THR A 330 -1.37 5.28 18.42
CA THR A 330 -2.16 6.17 19.27
C THR A 330 -2.06 5.66 20.70
N THR A 331 -1.05 6.12 21.44
CA THR A 331 -0.74 5.64 22.80
C THR A 331 -1.55 6.32 23.91
N HIS A 332 -2.26 7.42 23.60
CA HIS A 332 -2.92 8.26 24.60
C HIS A 332 -4.43 8.07 24.69
N THR A 333 -5.01 7.12 23.96
CA THR A 333 -6.46 6.92 23.90
C THR A 333 -6.88 5.52 24.34
N LEU A 334 -8.05 5.38 24.95
CA LEU A 334 -8.69 4.07 25.23
C LEU A 334 -9.15 3.37 23.94
N ILE A 335 -9.04 4.08 22.82
CA ILE A 335 -9.43 3.70 21.47
C ILE A 335 -8.16 3.45 20.68
N LYS A 336 -8.08 2.24 20.14
CA LYS A 336 -6.99 1.77 19.28
C LYS A 336 -7.33 2.01 17.81
N ARG A 337 -6.31 2.26 17.00
CA ARG A 337 -6.41 2.45 15.55
C ARG A 337 -5.95 1.17 14.85
N TYR A 338 -6.76 0.12 14.96
CA TYR A 338 -6.49 -1.20 14.34
C TYR A 338 -6.36 -1.16 12.82
N ASP A 339 -6.91 -0.12 12.19
CA ASP A 339 -6.79 0.17 10.77
C ASP A 339 -5.39 0.69 10.41
N LYS A 340 -4.66 1.25 11.37
CA LYS A 340 -3.36 1.91 11.17
C LYS A 340 -2.20 1.17 11.83
N ASN A 341 -2.37 0.52 12.96
CA ASN A 341 -1.26 -0.13 13.65
C ASN A 341 -1.29 -1.65 13.48
N TYR A 342 -0.23 -2.22 12.90
CA TYR A 342 -0.17 -3.64 12.58
C TYR A 342 -0.13 -4.54 13.82
N MET A 343 0.49 -4.08 14.92
CA MET A 343 0.53 -4.80 16.20
C MET A 343 -0.83 -4.74 16.90
N GLU A 344 -1.47 -3.57 16.94
CA GLU A 344 -2.83 -3.45 17.48
C GLU A 344 -3.79 -4.37 16.72
N GLN A 345 -3.69 -4.41 15.38
CA GLN A 345 -4.50 -5.29 14.55
C GLN A 345 -4.22 -6.78 14.83
N LEU A 346 -2.94 -7.16 15.01
CA LEU A 346 -2.57 -8.52 15.40
C LEU A 346 -3.26 -8.90 16.71
N TYR A 347 -3.16 -8.05 17.73
CA TYR A 347 -3.79 -8.29 19.04
C TYR A 347 -5.31 -8.33 18.95
N TYR A 348 -5.93 -7.49 18.13
CA TYR A 348 -7.37 -7.51 17.89
C TYR A 348 -7.85 -8.90 17.44
N TYR A 349 -7.23 -9.46 16.40
CA TYR A 349 -7.58 -10.80 15.91
C TYR A 349 -7.21 -11.90 16.91
N TYR A 350 -6.07 -11.75 17.59
CA TYR A 350 -5.62 -12.74 18.55
C TYR A 350 -6.55 -12.84 19.76
N PHE A 351 -6.96 -11.71 20.35
CA PHE A 351 -7.92 -11.69 21.45
C PHE A 351 -9.31 -12.15 21.04
N GLU A 352 -9.74 -11.85 19.80
CA GLU A 352 -10.99 -12.40 19.27
C GLU A 352 -10.98 -13.93 19.30
N ALA A 353 -9.89 -14.52 18.82
CA ALA A 353 -9.72 -15.97 18.78
C ALA A 353 -9.61 -16.60 20.18
N LEU A 354 -8.86 -15.97 21.10
CA LEU A 354 -8.73 -16.45 22.48
C LEU A 354 -10.07 -16.41 23.22
N VAL A 355 -10.84 -15.32 23.08
CA VAL A 355 -12.15 -15.17 23.70
C VAL A 355 -13.15 -16.17 23.12
N ALA A 356 -13.17 -16.34 21.79
CA ALA A 356 -14.05 -17.30 21.12
C ALA A 356 -13.80 -18.75 21.59
N LEU A 357 -12.55 -19.10 21.87
CA LEU A 357 -12.15 -20.41 22.38
C LEU A 357 -12.04 -20.46 23.92
N LYS A 358 -12.56 -19.45 24.63
CA LYS A 358 -12.57 -19.34 26.11
C LYS A 358 -11.19 -19.47 26.77
N LYS A 359 -10.12 -19.12 26.07
CA LYS A 359 -8.73 -19.14 26.57
C LYS A 359 -8.38 -17.86 27.33
N TYR A 360 -9.15 -17.54 28.37
CA TYR A 360 -9.06 -16.25 29.07
C TYR A 360 -7.77 -16.05 29.87
N GLN A 361 -7.20 -17.12 30.42
CA GLN A 361 -5.93 -17.03 31.16
C GLN A 361 -4.75 -16.71 30.24
N GLU A 362 -4.73 -17.32 29.05
CA GLU A 362 -3.76 -17.00 28.00
C GLU A 362 -3.91 -15.54 27.55
N ALA A 363 -5.15 -15.07 27.35
CA ALA A 363 -5.42 -13.68 27.02
C ALA A 363 -4.92 -12.71 28.10
N LEU A 364 -5.18 -13.00 29.39
CA LEU A 364 -4.69 -12.20 30.50
C LEU A 364 -3.17 -12.19 30.58
N HIS A 365 -2.52 -13.32 30.33
CA HIS A 365 -1.06 -13.41 30.30
C HIS A 365 -0.47 -12.48 29.23
N VAL A 366 -1.03 -12.49 28.02
CA VAL A 366 -0.61 -11.60 26.93
C VAL A 366 -0.79 -10.12 27.30
N LEU A 367 -1.93 -9.75 27.91
CA LEU A 367 -2.19 -8.37 28.36
C LEU A 367 -1.20 -7.88 29.43
N LYS A 368 -0.59 -8.80 30.18
CA LYS A 368 0.45 -8.48 31.18
C LYS A 368 1.83 -8.33 30.55
N LEU A 369 2.11 -9.02 29.45
CA LEU A 369 3.44 -9.05 28.87
C LEU A 369 3.73 -7.87 27.92
N ASP A 370 2.76 -7.48 27.10
CA ASP A 370 3.00 -6.49 26.04
C ASP A 370 2.11 -5.24 26.22
N PRO A 371 2.70 -4.03 26.38
CA PRO A 371 1.96 -2.77 26.44
C PRO A 371 1.05 -2.52 25.24
N LEU A 372 1.44 -2.93 24.02
CA LEU A 372 0.67 -2.77 22.79
C LEU A 372 -0.51 -3.74 22.71
N ALA A 373 -0.55 -4.78 23.55
CA ALA A 373 -1.70 -5.67 23.66
C ALA A 373 -2.92 -4.95 24.25
N SER A 374 -2.70 -3.94 25.11
CA SER A 374 -3.78 -3.16 25.70
C SER A 374 -3.62 -1.64 25.47
N THR A 375 -4.48 -0.84 26.06
CA THR A 375 -4.29 0.63 26.08
C THR A 375 -3.37 0.96 27.25
N THR A 376 -2.63 2.07 27.17
CA THR A 376 -1.70 2.48 28.24
C THR A 376 -2.37 2.49 29.62
N LEU A 377 -3.60 2.99 29.70
CA LEU A 377 -4.39 2.99 30.94
C LEU A 377 -4.66 1.58 31.48
N LEU A 378 -5.12 0.66 30.62
CA LEU A 378 -5.38 -0.72 31.03
C LEU A 378 -4.10 -1.43 31.44
N PHE A 379 -3.03 -1.22 30.70
CA PHE A 379 -1.71 -1.79 31.01
C PHE A 379 -1.24 -1.36 32.40
N ARG A 380 -1.32 -0.05 32.71
CA ARG A 380 -0.95 0.50 34.03
C ARG A 380 -1.81 -0.03 35.16
N ILE A 381 -3.13 -0.15 34.95
CA ILE A 381 -4.04 -0.74 35.94
C ILE A 381 -3.69 -2.20 36.22
N ILE A 382 -3.40 -3.00 35.20
CA ILE A 382 -3.03 -4.41 35.33
C ILE A 382 -1.74 -4.57 36.16
N HIS A 383 -0.79 -3.66 35.97
CA HIS A 383 0.50 -3.61 36.65
C HIS A 383 0.48 -2.84 37.98
N LYS A 384 -0.69 -2.39 38.42
CA LYS A 384 -0.89 -1.60 39.66
C LYS A 384 -0.13 -0.27 39.68
N GLU A 385 0.25 0.24 38.52
CA GLU A 385 0.81 1.59 38.36
C GLU A 385 -0.29 2.67 38.43
N GLU A 386 -1.54 2.27 38.15
CA GLU A 386 -2.73 3.11 38.33
C GLU A 386 -3.86 2.32 39.01
N ASN A 387 -4.74 3.02 39.73
CA ASN A 387 -5.93 2.41 40.32
C ASN A 387 -7.08 2.37 39.30
N ASN A 388 -8.00 1.42 39.46
CA ASN A 388 -9.25 1.31 38.71
C ASN A 388 -10.05 2.63 38.62
N LYS A 389 -9.88 3.56 39.58
CA LYS A 389 -10.48 4.92 39.57
C LYS A 389 -10.01 5.81 38.42
N ALA A 390 -8.82 5.58 37.86
CA ALA A 390 -8.33 6.31 36.69
C ALA A 390 -9.22 6.09 35.45
N LEU A 391 -9.90 4.94 35.36
CA LEU A 391 -10.90 4.68 34.32
C LEU A 391 -12.14 5.58 34.44
N ASP A 392 -12.46 6.06 35.64
CA ASP A 392 -13.60 6.97 35.87
C ASP A 392 -13.25 8.40 35.42
N GLN A 393 -12.01 8.82 35.62
CA GLN A 393 -11.50 10.12 35.15
C GLN A 393 -11.41 10.21 33.63
N TRP A 394 -11.26 9.07 32.95
CA TRP A 394 -11.36 9.03 31.49
C TRP A 394 -12.78 9.35 30.97
N GLN A 395 -13.83 9.13 31.78
CA GLN A 395 -15.22 9.40 31.39
C GLN A 395 -15.51 10.89 31.13
N SER A 396 -14.64 11.80 31.60
CA SER A 396 -14.77 13.24 31.36
C SER A 396 -14.07 13.73 30.08
N TYR A 397 -13.27 12.89 29.42
CA TYR A 397 -12.66 13.23 28.14
C TYR A 397 -13.67 13.09 27.02
N GLN A 398 -14.03 14.20 26.37
CA GLN A 398 -14.76 14.17 25.10
C GLN A 398 -13.89 13.47 24.06
N LEU A 399 -14.34 12.31 23.61
CA LEU A 399 -13.76 11.66 22.44
C LEU A 399 -13.94 12.58 21.23
N PRO A 400 -12.90 12.81 20.41
CA PRO A 400 -13.08 13.47 19.13
C PRO A 400 -14.13 12.69 18.31
N PRO A 401 -14.84 13.32 17.37
CA PRO A 401 -15.75 12.60 16.48
C PRO A 401 -14.97 11.49 15.76
N LEU A 402 -15.37 10.24 16.00
CA LEU A 402 -14.75 9.06 15.41
C LEU A 402 -15.62 8.54 14.28
N ASP A 403 -14.97 8.03 13.24
CA ASP A 403 -15.61 7.23 12.20
C ASP A 403 -16.36 6.02 12.81
N VAL A 404 -17.53 5.70 12.25
CA VAL A 404 -18.41 4.64 12.75
C VAL A 404 -17.69 3.29 12.83
N HIS A 405 -16.82 2.99 11.87
CA HIS A 405 -16.05 1.75 11.84
C HIS A 405 -15.08 1.65 13.03
N ILE A 406 -14.36 2.74 13.32
CA ILE A 406 -13.40 2.81 14.44
C ILE A 406 -14.13 2.64 15.77
N GLN A 407 -15.32 3.23 15.90
CA GLN A 407 -16.15 3.06 17.08
C GLN A 407 -16.57 1.60 17.27
N GLN A 408 -17.06 0.95 16.20
CA GLN A 408 -17.47 -0.47 16.25
C GLN A 408 -16.32 -1.40 16.65
N GLN A 409 -15.12 -1.20 16.08
CA GLN A 409 -13.94 -1.98 16.43
C GLN A 409 -13.51 -1.76 17.89
N SER A 410 -13.53 -0.51 18.36
CA SER A 410 -13.20 -0.16 19.73
C SER A 410 -14.17 -0.79 20.73
N MET A 411 -15.47 -0.78 20.41
CA MET A 411 -16.50 -1.43 21.20
C MET A 411 -16.34 -2.95 21.22
N HIS A 412 -16.00 -3.54 20.08
CA HIS A 412 -15.69 -4.97 20.03
C HIS A 412 -14.53 -5.33 20.96
N TYR A 413 -13.45 -4.55 20.93
CA TYR A 413 -12.31 -4.74 21.82
C TYR A 413 -12.66 -4.57 23.30
N ILE A 414 -13.41 -3.53 23.68
CA ILE A 414 -13.85 -3.34 25.06
C ILE A 414 -14.64 -4.58 25.54
N ASN A 415 -15.52 -5.11 24.70
CA ASN A 415 -16.27 -6.33 25.01
C ASN A 415 -15.37 -7.56 25.18
N GLN A 416 -14.32 -7.69 24.39
CA GLN A 416 -13.31 -8.76 24.58
C GLN A 416 -12.62 -8.60 25.94
N MET A 417 -12.17 -7.38 26.28
CA MET A 417 -11.52 -7.09 27.56
C MET A 417 -12.45 -7.38 28.75
N VAL A 418 -13.72 -7.01 28.67
CA VAL A 418 -14.73 -7.33 29.70
C VAL A 418 -14.80 -8.84 29.91
N LYS A 419 -14.92 -9.65 28.84
CA LYS A 419 -14.99 -11.12 28.96
C LYS A 419 -13.74 -11.71 29.59
N ILE A 420 -12.56 -11.22 29.22
CA ILE A 420 -11.28 -11.66 29.77
C ILE A 420 -11.20 -11.32 31.27
N PHE A 421 -11.50 -10.09 31.65
CA PHE A 421 -11.38 -9.66 33.05
C PHE A 421 -12.46 -10.26 33.97
N ASP A 422 -13.68 -10.46 33.47
CA ASP A 422 -14.77 -11.07 34.25
C ASP A 422 -14.49 -12.55 34.55
N SER A 423 -13.80 -13.21 33.62
CA SER A 423 -13.39 -14.61 33.74
C SER A 423 -12.05 -14.80 34.48
N THR A 424 -11.49 -13.74 35.06
CA THR A 424 -10.19 -13.76 35.75
C THR A 424 -10.25 -13.00 37.08
N THR A 425 -9.09 -12.72 37.68
CA THR A 425 -8.97 -12.01 38.97
C THR A 425 -9.35 -10.52 38.89
N TYR A 426 -9.65 -9.98 37.71
CA TYR A 426 -9.88 -8.56 37.46
C TYR A 426 -11.37 -8.17 37.32
N LYS A 427 -12.29 -8.88 38.00
CA LYS A 427 -13.75 -8.64 37.91
C LYS A 427 -14.17 -7.18 38.17
N GLY A 428 -13.48 -6.48 39.06
CA GLY A 428 -13.73 -5.05 39.32
C GLY A 428 -13.49 -4.16 38.10
N LEU A 429 -12.44 -4.45 37.32
CA LEU A 429 -12.13 -3.77 36.06
C LEU A 429 -13.15 -4.10 34.98
N ALA A 430 -13.59 -5.37 34.91
CA ALA A 430 -14.64 -5.80 33.98
C ALA A 430 -15.95 -5.02 34.16
N ARG A 431 -16.41 -4.84 35.41
CA ARG A 431 -17.63 -4.08 35.73
C ARG A 431 -17.55 -2.63 35.24
N ARG A 432 -16.41 -1.97 35.43
CA ARG A 432 -16.19 -0.57 35.01
C ARG A 432 -16.13 -0.44 33.49
N LEU A 433 -15.44 -1.36 32.81
CA LEU A 433 -15.40 -1.39 31.34
C LEU A 433 -16.78 -1.67 30.74
N LYS A 434 -17.62 -2.47 31.41
CA LYS A 434 -19.01 -2.69 30.98
C LYS A 434 -19.84 -1.40 31.04
N GLN A 435 -19.76 -0.66 32.15
CA GLN A 435 -20.40 0.66 32.29
C GLN A 435 -19.94 1.64 31.22
N LEU A 436 -18.66 1.63 30.88
CA LEU A 436 -18.07 2.46 29.83
C LEU A 436 -18.62 2.09 28.44
N SER A 437 -18.70 0.79 28.13
CA SER A 437 -19.31 0.29 26.91
C SER A 437 -20.76 0.76 26.74
N ASP A 438 -21.56 0.69 27.80
CA ASP A 438 -22.97 1.02 27.74
C ASP A 438 -23.20 2.53 27.50
N LYS A 439 -22.38 3.40 28.12
CA LYS A 439 -22.40 4.85 27.85
C LYS A 439 -22.01 5.22 26.42
N VAL A 440 -21.01 4.56 25.83
CA VAL A 440 -20.59 4.81 24.44
C VAL A 440 -21.72 4.47 23.46
N LYS A 441 -22.49 3.40 23.73
CA LYS A 441 -23.68 3.06 22.94
C LYS A 441 -24.79 4.12 23.05
N GLU A 442 -25.02 4.66 24.24
CA GLU A 442 -26.01 5.75 24.44
C GLU A 442 -25.64 7.03 23.68
N THR A 443 -24.33 7.30 23.51
CA THR A 443 -23.86 8.46 22.73
C THR A 443 -24.06 8.30 21.22
N GLN A 444 -24.14 7.06 20.72
CA GLN A 444 -24.43 6.74 19.31
C GLN A 444 -25.88 7.01 18.93
N ILE A 445 -26.82 6.79 19.86
CA ILE A 445 -28.26 6.95 19.60
C ILE A 445 -28.66 8.43 19.51
N LYS A 446 -27.90 9.34 20.14
CA LYS A 446 -28.19 10.79 20.15
C LYS A 446 -27.63 11.58 18.97
N LYS A 447 -27.01 10.92 17.97
CA LYS A 447 -26.38 11.56 16.80
C LYS A 447 -26.93 11.04 15.45
N VAL A 448 -28.18 10.58 15.42
CA VAL A 448 -28.94 10.39 14.16
C VAL A 448 -29.73 11.64 13.86
#